data_AF-A0A2S5W775-F1
#
_entry.id   AF-A0A2S5W775-F1
#
_cell.length_a   1.000
_cell.length_b   1.000
_cell.length_c   1.000
_cell.angle_alpha   90.00
_cell.angle_beta   90.00
_cell.angle_gamma   90.00
#
_symmetry.space_group_name_H-M   'P 1'
#
loop_
_entity.id
_entity.type
_entity.pdbx_description
1 polymer ?
#
loop_
_entity_poly.entity_id
_entity_poly.type
_entity_poly.pdbx_seq_one_letter_code
_entity_poly.pdbx_strand_id
1 'polypeptide(L)'
;MTTFSEIRTPRLTLRLLRASDAEDIHAYQRLPEVVEYMFWQVRTLAETREHLARRLATTALVNDGDVLVVGVELADGSGGSSRLIGEITVFLHSVESGQAEIGWAFNPKFQGRGYASEAAGRMLDWAVTELGAHRVAAQLDPLNTSSAAVCGRLGMQQEALFRENLWFKGRWGDTAVYALLRSEWEARRLGAAAPAEAGAGGGATVAEAAPGAGGMPAIRVAAAVLLRERRVLMVTARGRDVLYLPGGKIDDGETAAAAVRRECREEVSVELDEPSIRSLFTVTVQAHGEPEGRMVVMELFAATTSDEPTPSAEVDSVHWVTSADAYRCPPAGVETLARLVARGLID
;
A
#
# COMPACT_ATOMS: atom_id res chain seq x y z
N MET A 1 -29.93 13.28 3.41
CA MET A 1 -28.85 12.61 4.17
C MET A 1 -29.39 11.29 4.66
N THR A 2 -28.71 10.20 4.31
CA THR A 2 -29.24 8.85 4.46
C THR A 2 -28.51 8.16 5.61
N THR A 3 -29.25 7.68 6.59
CA THR A 3 -28.75 6.77 7.63
C THR A 3 -27.96 5.63 6.98
N PHE A 4 -26.85 5.22 7.60
CA PHE A 4 -26.06 4.09 7.08
C PHE A 4 -26.97 2.88 6.90
N SER A 5 -26.96 2.34 5.69
CA SER A 5 -27.72 1.15 5.31
C SER A 5 -26.80 -0.06 5.29
N GLU A 6 -27.34 -1.23 5.60
CA GLU A 6 -26.60 -2.49 5.60
C GLU A 6 -25.90 -2.73 4.25
N ILE A 7 -24.62 -3.12 4.29
CA ILE A 7 -23.84 -3.49 3.11
C ILE A 7 -23.57 -4.98 3.17
N ARG A 8 -23.90 -5.70 2.09
CA ARG A 8 -23.56 -7.12 1.94
C ARG A 8 -22.38 -7.30 1.00
N THR A 9 -21.56 -8.27 1.34
CA THR A 9 -20.42 -8.74 0.54
C THR A 9 -20.60 -10.25 0.30
N PRO A 10 -19.75 -10.89 -0.51
CA PRO A 10 -19.83 -12.34 -0.71
C PRO A 10 -19.78 -13.16 0.59
N ARG A 11 -19.06 -12.68 1.62
CA ARG A 11 -18.87 -13.43 2.88
C ARG A 11 -19.33 -12.69 4.14
N LEU A 12 -19.63 -11.40 4.04
CA LEU A 12 -19.84 -10.52 5.19
C LEU A 12 -21.12 -9.68 5.07
N THR A 13 -21.64 -9.31 6.23
CA THR A 13 -22.67 -8.28 6.39
C THR A 13 -22.11 -7.16 7.26
N LEU A 14 -22.06 -5.95 6.72
CA LEU A 14 -21.65 -4.73 7.42
C LEU A 14 -22.91 -3.98 7.84
N ARG A 15 -23.11 -3.80 9.15
CA ARG A 15 -24.34 -3.20 9.71
C ARG A 15 -24.06 -2.32 10.91
N LEU A 16 -25.00 -1.44 11.25
CA LEU A 16 -24.95 -0.71 12.51
C LEU A 16 -24.85 -1.67 13.70
N LEU A 17 -24.09 -1.26 14.71
CA LEU A 17 -23.96 -1.99 15.96
C LEU A 17 -25.29 -2.08 16.71
N ARG A 18 -25.43 -3.11 17.54
CA ARG A 18 -26.59 -3.38 18.40
C ARG A 18 -26.11 -3.61 19.82
N ALA A 19 -26.96 -3.34 20.81
CA ALA A 19 -26.63 -3.60 22.22
C ALA A 19 -26.25 -5.07 22.49
N SER A 20 -26.82 -6.00 21.72
CA SER A 20 -26.52 -7.44 21.77
C SER A 20 -25.12 -7.82 21.28
N ASP A 21 -24.37 -6.89 20.68
CA ASP A 21 -23.03 -7.15 20.15
C ASP A 21 -21.95 -7.11 21.22
N ALA A 22 -22.30 -6.72 22.45
CA ALA A 22 -21.33 -6.44 23.51
C ALA A 22 -20.40 -7.62 23.80
N GLU A 23 -20.93 -8.84 23.85
CA GLU A 23 -20.18 -10.06 24.11
C GLU A 23 -19.20 -10.37 22.97
N ASP A 24 -19.63 -10.20 21.72
CA ASP A 24 -18.80 -10.44 20.54
C ASP A 24 -17.68 -9.40 20.43
N ILE A 25 -18.00 -8.13 20.68
CA ILE A 25 -17.02 -7.04 20.73
C ILE A 25 -16.01 -7.29 21.84
N HIS A 26 -16.49 -7.68 23.02
CA HIS A 26 -15.63 -7.93 24.17
C HIS A 26 -14.67 -9.10 23.91
N ALA A 27 -15.07 -10.10 23.11
CA ALA A 27 -14.25 -11.26 22.79
C ALA A 27 -12.88 -10.90 22.19
N TYR A 28 -12.80 -9.78 21.44
CA TYR A 28 -11.53 -9.29 20.90
C TYR A 28 -10.99 -8.05 21.64
N GLN A 29 -11.82 -7.17 22.19
CA GLN A 29 -11.34 -5.99 22.94
C GLN A 29 -10.65 -6.34 24.27
N ARG A 30 -10.85 -7.55 24.80
CA ARG A 30 -10.15 -8.04 26.00
C ARG A 30 -8.73 -8.57 25.74
N LEU A 31 -8.33 -8.69 24.47
CA LEU A 31 -7.07 -9.31 24.08
C LEU A 31 -5.96 -8.25 23.96
N PRO A 32 -4.83 -8.39 24.68
CA PRO A 32 -3.71 -7.44 24.59
C PRO A 32 -3.19 -7.22 23.17
N GLU A 33 -3.07 -8.29 22.37
CA GLU A 33 -2.62 -8.25 20.97
C GLU A 33 -3.54 -7.43 20.04
N VAL A 34 -4.84 -7.38 20.34
CA VAL A 34 -5.81 -6.60 19.53
C VAL A 34 -5.73 -5.13 19.91
N VAL A 35 -5.61 -4.84 21.20
CA VAL A 35 -5.56 -3.46 21.66
C VAL A 35 -4.16 -2.87 21.54
N GLU A 36 -3.12 -3.65 21.26
CA GLU A 36 -1.71 -3.23 21.24
C GLU A 36 -1.53 -1.88 20.55
N TYR A 37 -2.06 -1.75 19.33
CA TYR A 37 -1.99 -0.55 18.49
C TYR A 37 -3.21 0.38 18.60
N MET A 38 -4.11 0.13 19.54
CA MET A 38 -5.32 0.92 19.74
C MET A 38 -5.15 1.91 20.91
N PHE A 39 -5.72 3.12 20.77
CA PHE A 39 -5.69 4.16 21.81
C PHE A 39 -6.32 3.74 23.15
N TRP A 40 -7.12 2.68 23.17
CA TRP A 40 -7.73 2.15 24.39
C TRP A 40 -6.98 0.96 24.98
N GLN A 41 -7.16 0.77 26.28
CA GLN A 41 -6.70 -0.40 27.01
C GLN A 41 -7.64 -1.59 26.80
N VAL A 42 -7.21 -2.77 27.25
CA VAL A 42 -8.10 -3.92 27.38
C VAL A 42 -9.30 -3.52 28.24
N ARG A 43 -10.50 -3.89 27.79
CA ARG A 43 -11.75 -3.57 28.49
C ARG A 43 -12.32 -4.80 29.17
N THR A 44 -12.93 -4.60 30.33
CA THR A 44 -13.92 -5.51 30.91
C THR A 44 -15.20 -5.50 30.10
N LEU A 45 -16.07 -6.51 30.26
CA LEU A 45 -17.35 -6.56 29.56
C LEU A 45 -18.24 -5.36 29.90
N ALA A 46 -18.20 -4.87 31.13
CA ALA A 46 -18.95 -3.68 31.56
C ALA A 46 -18.49 -2.43 30.80
N GLU A 47 -17.18 -2.20 30.70
CA GLU A 47 -16.60 -1.08 29.94
C GLU A 47 -16.87 -1.21 28.44
N THR A 48 -16.85 -2.43 27.88
CA THR A 48 -17.25 -2.67 26.49
C THR A 48 -18.71 -2.27 26.26
N ARG A 49 -19.64 -2.63 27.16
CA ARG A 49 -21.05 -2.25 27.07
C ARG A 49 -21.25 -0.74 27.13
N GLU A 50 -20.54 -0.06 28.02
CA GLU A 50 -20.60 1.39 28.14
C GLU A 50 -20.05 2.09 26.88
N HIS A 51 -18.95 1.59 26.34
CA HIS A 51 -18.36 2.12 25.11
C HIS A 51 -19.26 1.88 23.89
N LEU A 52 -19.86 0.69 23.80
CA LEU A 52 -20.85 0.35 22.78
C LEU A 52 -22.06 1.28 22.84
N ALA A 53 -22.61 1.53 24.02
CA ALA A 53 -23.77 2.41 24.18
C ALA A 53 -23.55 3.82 23.59
N ARG A 54 -22.32 4.37 23.73
CA ARG A 54 -21.94 5.64 23.11
C ARG A 54 -21.91 5.58 21.58
N ARG A 55 -21.47 4.45 21.00
CA ARG A 55 -21.42 4.24 19.55
C ARG A 55 -22.79 4.03 18.91
N LEU A 56 -23.76 3.48 19.65
CA LEU A 56 -25.13 3.26 19.16
C LEU A 56 -25.88 4.56 18.83
N ALA A 57 -25.45 5.69 19.38
CA ALA A 57 -26.09 6.99 19.14
C ALA A 57 -25.83 7.54 17.72
N THR A 58 -24.72 7.13 17.08
CA THR A 58 -24.34 7.64 15.76
C THR A 58 -24.69 6.63 14.68
N THR A 59 -25.65 6.98 13.84
CA THR A 59 -26.14 6.13 12.74
C THR A 59 -25.87 6.71 11.35
N ALA A 60 -25.30 7.91 11.28
CA ALA A 60 -24.99 8.64 10.06
C ALA A 60 -23.77 9.55 10.30
N LEU A 61 -23.10 9.93 9.21
CA LEU A 61 -22.02 10.93 9.23
C LEU A 61 -22.54 12.18 8.52
N VAL A 62 -22.67 13.27 9.25
CA VAL A 62 -23.32 14.52 8.81
C VAL A 62 -22.43 15.73 9.03
N ASN A 63 -21.71 15.76 10.14
CA ASN A 63 -20.89 16.88 10.56
C ASN A 63 -19.42 16.47 10.70
N ASP A 64 -18.54 17.47 10.66
CA ASP A 64 -17.14 17.32 11.00
C ASP A 64 -17.00 16.76 12.42
N GLY A 65 -16.13 15.76 12.58
CA GLY A 65 -15.91 15.04 13.82
C GLY A 65 -16.88 13.89 14.08
N ASP A 66 -17.88 13.66 13.22
CA ASP A 66 -18.77 12.51 13.37
C ASP A 66 -17.97 11.19 13.21
N VAL A 67 -18.33 10.21 14.04
CA VAL A 67 -17.71 8.88 14.03
C VAL A 67 -18.78 7.81 13.94
N LEU A 68 -18.72 7.02 12.89
CA LEU A 68 -19.62 5.89 12.66
C LEU A 68 -18.84 4.60 12.87
N VAL A 69 -19.39 3.69 13.68
CA VAL A 69 -18.84 2.34 13.84
C VAL A 69 -19.83 1.32 13.30
N VAL A 70 -19.35 0.54 12.34
CA VAL A 70 -20.11 -0.50 11.64
C VAL A 70 -19.57 -1.86 12.06
N GLY A 71 -20.47 -2.73 12.51
CA GLY A 71 -20.15 -4.11 12.84
C GLY A 71 -20.02 -4.98 11.59
N VAL A 72 -19.07 -5.91 11.61
CA VAL A 72 -18.82 -6.88 10.54
C VAL A 72 -19.23 -8.27 10.99
N GLU A 73 -20.25 -8.83 10.34
CA GLU A 73 -20.76 -10.18 10.61
C GLU A 73 -20.44 -11.18 9.50
N LEU A 74 -20.29 -12.46 9.84
CA LEU A 74 -20.23 -13.55 8.86
C LEU A 74 -21.61 -13.83 8.25
N ALA A 75 -21.69 -13.84 6.91
CA ALA A 75 -22.95 -14.02 6.19
C ALA A 75 -23.50 -15.45 6.23
N ASP A 76 -22.62 -16.46 6.34
CA ASP A 76 -22.96 -17.89 6.31
C ASP A 76 -23.46 -18.44 7.66
N GLY A 77 -23.49 -17.61 8.70
CA GLY A 77 -23.90 -18.04 10.04
C GLY A 77 -22.92 -19.02 10.71
N SER A 78 -21.73 -19.24 10.14
CA SER A 78 -20.70 -20.15 10.69
C SER A 78 -20.15 -19.70 12.05
N GLY A 79 -20.43 -18.45 12.48
CA GLY A 79 -20.16 -17.94 13.82
C GLY A 79 -21.15 -18.41 14.91
N GLY A 80 -22.23 -19.14 14.55
CA GLY A 80 -23.24 -19.57 15.51
C GLY A 80 -24.05 -18.39 16.07
N SER A 81 -24.13 -18.28 17.41
CA SER A 81 -24.80 -17.16 18.11
C SER A 81 -23.96 -15.88 18.19
N SER A 82 -22.66 -15.98 17.86
CA SER A 82 -21.65 -14.91 17.94
C SER A 82 -21.20 -14.60 16.51
N ARG A 83 -21.89 -13.65 15.87
CA ARG A 83 -21.73 -13.41 14.43
C ARG A 83 -20.81 -12.26 14.11
N LEU A 84 -20.58 -11.37 15.08
CA LEU A 84 -19.77 -10.19 14.89
C LEU A 84 -18.29 -10.54 15.07
N ILE A 85 -17.52 -10.41 13.99
CA ILE A 85 -16.10 -10.79 13.94
C ILE A 85 -15.16 -9.58 13.96
N GLY A 86 -15.70 -8.38 13.88
CA GLY A 86 -14.93 -7.15 13.90
C GLY A 86 -15.79 -5.92 13.66
N GLU A 87 -15.12 -4.79 13.52
CA GLU A 87 -15.71 -3.49 13.31
C GLU A 87 -14.86 -2.66 12.34
N ILE A 88 -15.54 -1.84 11.54
CA ILE A 88 -14.93 -0.75 10.79
C ILE A 88 -15.43 0.56 11.39
N THR A 89 -14.49 1.46 11.69
CA THR A 89 -14.76 2.82 12.13
C THR A 89 -14.53 3.78 10.98
N VAL A 90 -15.44 4.72 10.78
CA VAL A 90 -15.29 5.81 9.81
C VAL A 90 -15.35 7.13 10.56
N PHE A 91 -14.32 7.95 10.41
CA PHE A 91 -14.27 9.31 10.93
C PHE A 91 -14.51 10.28 9.77
N LEU A 92 -15.42 11.23 9.95
CA LEU A 92 -15.61 12.32 9.01
C LEU A 92 -14.85 13.54 9.52
N HIS A 93 -13.67 13.81 8.97
CA HIS A 93 -12.82 14.92 9.41
C HIS A 93 -13.26 16.26 8.82
N SER A 94 -13.75 16.26 7.58
CA SER A 94 -14.30 17.45 6.93
C SER A 94 -15.36 17.08 5.90
N VAL A 95 -16.58 17.56 6.08
CA VAL A 95 -17.69 17.48 5.11
C VAL A 95 -17.34 18.28 3.87
N GLU A 96 -16.92 19.54 4.06
CA GLU A 96 -16.65 20.48 2.96
C GLU A 96 -15.53 19.98 2.06
N SER A 97 -14.42 19.51 2.65
CA SER A 97 -13.26 19.02 1.90
C SER A 97 -13.33 17.51 1.58
N GLY A 98 -14.43 16.84 1.94
CA GLY A 98 -14.64 15.41 1.72
C GLY A 98 -13.53 14.53 2.30
N GLN A 99 -13.06 14.85 3.52
CA GLN A 99 -11.98 14.13 4.21
C GLN A 99 -12.57 13.09 5.16
N ALA A 100 -12.35 11.81 4.85
CA ALA A 100 -12.73 10.70 5.71
C ALA A 100 -11.51 9.88 6.12
N GLU A 101 -11.62 9.17 7.23
CA GLU A 101 -10.65 8.16 7.66
C GLU A 101 -11.37 6.86 8.00
N ILE A 102 -10.77 5.73 7.66
CA ILE A 102 -11.26 4.42 8.06
C ILE A 102 -10.24 3.69 8.92
N GLY A 103 -10.73 3.01 9.95
CA GLY A 103 -9.95 2.13 10.82
C GLY A 103 -10.70 0.82 11.06
N TRP A 104 -9.99 -0.22 11.50
CA TRP A 104 -10.59 -1.54 11.71
C TRP A 104 -10.02 -2.26 12.92
N ALA A 105 -10.87 -3.06 13.56
CA ALA A 105 -10.47 -4.01 14.59
C ALA A 105 -11.19 -5.34 14.37
N PHE A 106 -10.45 -6.45 14.38
CA PHE A 106 -10.99 -7.77 14.09
C PHE A 106 -10.55 -8.78 15.14
N ASN A 107 -11.43 -9.75 15.40
CA ASN A 107 -11.14 -10.87 16.26
C ASN A 107 -10.06 -11.76 15.64
N PRO A 108 -8.93 -12.01 16.35
CA PRO A 108 -7.81 -12.81 15.84
C PRO A 108 -8.19 -14.19 15.33
N LYS A 109 -9.24 -14.80 15.88
CA LYS A 109 -9.76 -16.12 15.45
C LYS A 109 -10.17 -16.18 13.98
N PHE A 110 -10.41 -15.02 13.36
CA PHE A 110 -10.86 -14.90 11.96
C PHE A 110 -9.80 -14.24 11.05
N GLN A 111 -8.59 -14.00 11.55
CA GLN A 111 -7.49 -13.45 10.75
C GLN A 111 -6.97 -14.45 9.70
N GLY A 112 -6.18 -13.94 8.74
CA GLY A 112 -5.60 -14.73 7.66
C GLY A 112 -6.58 -15.15 6.55
N ARG A 113 -7.86 -14.77 6.64
CA ARG A 113 -8.93 -15.16 5.69
C ARG A 113 -9.38 -14.03 4.76
N GLY A 114 -8.75 -12.86 4.88
CA GLY A 114 -9.05 -11.67 4.06
C GLY A 114 -10.31 -10.89 4.45
N TYR A 115 -10.97 -11.22 5.56
CA TYR A 115 -12.21 -10.53 5.98
C TYR A 115 -12.00 -9.03 6.25
N ALA A 116 -10.88 -8.65 6.87
CA ALA A 116 -10.58 -7.24 7.13
C ALA A 116 -10.47 -6.44 5.82
N SER A 117 -9.74 -6.97 4.83
CA SER A 117 -9.61 -6.33 3.52
C SER A 117 -10.94 -6.26 2.76
N GLU A 118 -11.76 -7.32 2.83
CA GLU A 118 -13.09 -7.32 2.21
C GLU A 118 -14.01 -6.28 2.84
N ALA A 119 -14.09 -6.23 4.17
CA ALA A 119 -14.91 -5.26 4.88
C ALA A 119 -14.42 -3.82 4.67
N ALA A 120 -13.12 -3.58 4.85
CA ALA A 120 -12.54 -2.25 4.67
C ALA A 120 -12.67 -1.76 3.22
N GLY A 121 -12.54 -2.65 2.23
CA GLY A 121 -12.72 -2.30 0.82
C GLY A 121 -14.15 -1.88 0.50
N ARG A 122 -15.14 -2.59 1.06
CA ARG A 122 -16.55 -2.22 0.90
C ARG A 122 -16.92 -0.96 1.67
N MET A 123 -16.31 -0.72 2.82
CA MET A 123 -16.49 0.53 3.55
C MET A 123 -15.84 1.72 2.83
N LEU A 124 -14.67 1.53 2.24
CA LEU A 124 -14.01 2.53 1.40
C LEU A 124 -14.88 2.88 0.19
N ASP A 125 -15.42 1.87 -0.51
CA ASP A 125 -16.33 2.08 -1.63
C ASP A 125 -17.49 2.97 -1.23
N TRP A 126 -18.15 2.66 -0.10
CA TRP A 126 -19.25 3.45 0.42
C TRP A 126 -18.82 4.87 0.82
N ALA A 127 -17.64 5.03 1.42
CA ALA A 127 -17.12 6.35 1.80
C ALA A 127 -16.94 7.24 0.55
N VAL A 128 -16.44 6.66 -0.54
CA VAL A 128 -16.31 7.39 -1.80
C VAL A 128 -17.68 7.61 -2.47
N THR A 129 -18.54 6.60 -2.58
CA THR A 129 -19.78 6.72 -3.38
C THR A 129 -20.93 7.40 -2.67
N GLU A 130 -21.15 7.07 -1.40
CA GLU A 130 -22.36 7.48 -0.66
C GLU A 130 -22.08 8.60 0.34
N LEU A 131 -20.96 8.53 1.06
CA LEU A 131 -20.53 9.65 1.92
C LEU A 131 -19.98 10.83 1.11
N GLY A 132 -19.55 10.59 -0.13
CA GLY A 132 -19.04 11.65 -0.99
C GLY A 132 -17.59 12.02 -0.69
N ALA A 133 -16.83 11.20 0.04
CA ALA A 133 -15.44 11.49 0.37
C ALA A 133 -14.59 11.68 -0.89
N HIS A 134 -13.86 12.80 -0.94
CA HIS A 134 -12.82 13.03 -1.94
C HIS A 134 -11.57 12.19 -1.61
N ARG A 135 -11.32 12.00 -0.33
CA ARG A 135 -10.11 11.35 0.18
C ARG A 135 -10.44 10.50 1.39
N VAL A 136 -9.96 9.26 1.38
CA VAL A 136 -10.14 8.30 2.47
C VAL A 136 -8.76 7.90 3.01
N ALA A 137 -8.47 8.27 4.24
CA ALA A 137 -7.22 7.94 4.92
C ALA A 137 -7.35 6.71 5.83
N ALA A 138 -6.21 6.16 6.25
CA ALA A 138 -6.06 5.21 7.33
C ALA A 138 -4.75 5.51 8.07
N GLN A 139 -4.83 5.66 9.39
CA GLN A 139 -3.66 5.91 10.24
C GLN A 139 -3.36 4.67 11.10
N LEU A 140 -2.09 4.30 11.19
CA LEU A 140 -1.66 3.11 11.93
C LEU A 140 -0.23 3.25 12.46
N ASP A 141 0.08 2.53 13.54
CA ASP A 141 1.46 2.30 13.97
C ASP A 141 2.16 1.46 12.86
N PRO A 142 3.28 1.91 12.28
CA PRO A 142 3.96 1.21 11.18
C PRO A 142 4.41 -0.21 11.55
N LEU A 143 4.55 -0.53 12.85
CA LEU A 143 4.83 -1.89 13.31
C LEU A 143 3.64 -2.84 13.14
N ASN A 144 2.42 -2.30 12.96
CA ASN A 144 1.23 -3.08 12.62
C ASN A 144 1.21 -3.45 11.13
N THR A 145 2.09 -4.37 10.76
CA THR A 145 2.25 -4.87 9.38
C THR A 145 0.96 -5.48 8.82
N SER A 146 0.10 -6.03 9.68
CA SER A 146 -1.21 -6.55 9.27
C SER A 146 -2.14 -5.46 8.76
N SER A 147 -2.22 -4.32 9.45
CA SER A 147 -2.98 -3.16 8.99
C SER A 147 -2.35 -2.50 7.77
N ALA A 148 -1.02 -2.36 7.73
CA ALA A 148 -0.33 -1.86 6.54
C ALA A 148 -0.62 -2.72 5.29
N ALA A 149 -0.68 -4.06 5.45
CA ALA A 149 -1.05 -4.97 4.38
C ALA A 149 -2.53 -4.82 3.96
N VAL A 150 -3.44 -4.43 4.86
CA VAL A 150 -4.82 -4.07 4.48
C VAL A 150 -4.80 -2.80 3.65
N CYS A 151 -4.13 -1.73 4.09
CA CYS A 151 -3.98 -0.49 3.31
C CYS A 151 -3.46 -0.78 1.89
N GLY A 152 -2.41 -1.60 1.76
CA GLY A 152 -1.86 -2.00 0.47
C GLY A 152 -2.86 -2.75 -0.42
N ARG A 153 -3.67 -3.66 0.13
CA ARG A 153 -4.72 -4.38 -0.63
C ARG A 153 -5.89 -3.49 -1.06
N LEU A 154 -6.18 -2.44 -0.29
CA LEU A 154 -7.09 -1.37 -0.68
C LEU A 154 -6.47 -0.43 -1.73
N GLY A 155 -5.17 -0.60 -1.98
CA GLY A 155 -4.29 0.24 -2.78
C GLY A 155 -4.21 1.66 -2.24
N MET A 156 -4.33 1.87 -0.94
CA MET A 156 -3.99 3.15 -0.36
C MET A 156 -2.48 3.39 -0.50
N GLN A 157 -2.10 4.62 -0.83
CA GLN A 157 -0.71 5.05 -0.86
C GLN A 157 -0.27 5.53 0.51
N GLN A 158 0.96 5.21 0.92
CA GLN A 158 1.53 5.81 2.12
C GLN A 158 2.00 7.23 1.78
N GLU A 159 1.42 8.23 2.42
CA GLU A 159 1.71 9.65 2.16
C GLU A 159 2.62 10.25 3.22
N ALA A 160 2.59 9.73 4.43
CA ALA A 160 3.43 10.22 5.52
C ALA A 160 3.88 9.11 6.47
N LEU A 161 5.01 9.37 7.12
CA LEU A 161 5.45 8.70 8.33
C LEU A 161 5.85 9.77 9.34
N PHE A 162 5.02 9.98 10.35
CA PHE A 162 5.36 10.86 11.47
C PHE A 162 6.15 10.06 12.48
N ARG A 163 7.39 10.48 12.73
CA ARG A 163 8.31 9.81 13.66
C ARG A 163 8.15 10.34 15.06
N GLU A 164 8.03 9.45 16.03
CA GLU A 164 7.89 9.75 17.47
C GLU A 164 6.86 10.85 17.75
N ASN A 165 5.82 10.94 16.93
CA ASN A 165 4.83 12.02 17.00
C ASN A 165 3.77 11.77 18.07
N LEU A 166 3.71 10.54 18.58
CA LEU A 166 2.66 10.10 19.48
C LEU A 166 3.27 9.47 20.74
N TRP A 167 2.93 10.02 21.91
CA TRP A 167 3.17 9.35 23.18
C TRP A 167 2.02 8.38 23.45
N PHE A 168 2.29 7.08 23.35
CA PHE A 168 1.27 6.05 23.40
C PHE A 168 1.75 4.87 24.25
N LYS A 169 0.96 4.52 25.28
CA LYS A 169 1.23 3.40 26.21
C LYS A 169 2.64 3.39 26.81
N GLY A 170 3.14 4.57 27.19
CA GLY A 170 4.41 4.73 27.88
C GLY A 170 5.65 4.67 26.98
N ARG A 171 5.47 4.71 25.66
CA ARG A 171 6.56 4.87 24.68
C ARG A 171 6.21 5.93 23.65
N TRP A 172 7.22 6.50 23.01
CA TRP A 172 7.05 7.19 21.74
C TRP A 172 6.72 6.17 20.66
N GLY A 173 5.78 6.52 19.79
CA GLY A 173 5.36 5.73 18.64
C GLY A 173 5.28 6.60 17.40
N ASP A 174 5.41 5.93 16.26
CA ASP A 174 5.30 6.52 14.94
C ASP A 174 3.86 6.39 14.42
N THR A 175 3.48 7.22 13.46
CA THR A 175 2.21 7.14 12.75
C THR A 175 2.46 7.09 11.24
N ALA A 176 2.13 5.98 10.61
CA ALA A 176 2.05 5.89 9.15
C ALA A 176 0.65 6.32 8.69
N VAL A 177 0.61 7.20 7.69
CA VAL A 177 -0.63 7.69 7.08
C VAL A 177 -0.73 7.12 5.67
N TYR A 178 -1.77 6.33 5.45
CA TYR A 178 -2.15 5.81 4.14
C TYR A 178 -3.40 6.51 3.65
N ALA A 179 -3.58 6.64 2.35
CA ALA A 179 -4.83 7.14 1.81
C ALA A 179 -5.09 6.80 0.35
N LEU A 180 -6.34 7.03 -0.06
CA LEU A 180 -6.80 6.90 -1.43
C LEU A 180 -7.65 8.11 -1.81
N LEU A 181 -7.38 8.69 -2.97
CA LEU A 181 -8.21 9.72 -3.58
C LEU A 181 -9.36 9.10 -4.38
N ARG A 182 -10.47 9.83 -4.49
CA ARG A 182 -11.62 9.46 -5.33
C ARG A 182 -11.19 9.15 -6.77
N SER A 183 -10.34 9.99 -7.37
CA SER A 183 -9.87 9.81 -8.75
C SER A 183 -9.10 8.50 -8.94
N GLU A 184 -8.28 8.12 -7.96
CA GLU A 184 -7.53 6.86 -7.97
C GLU A 184 -8.46 5.65 -7.82
N TRP A 185 -9.47 5.79 -6.97
CA TRP A 185 -10.53 4.78 -6.82
C TRP A 185 -11.35 4.61 -8.12
N GLU A 186 -11.72 5.71 -8.78
CA GLU A 186 -12.47 5.70 -10.05
C GLU A 186 -11.67 5.01 -11.15
N ALA A 187 -10.38 5.37 -11.30
CA ALA A 187 -9.48 4.75 -12.26
C ALA A 187 -9.43 3.22 -12.09
N ARG A 188 -9.30 2.74 -10.85
CA ARG A 188 -9.25 1.30 -10.54
C ARG A 188 -10.55 0.57 -10.88
N ARG A 189 -11.71 1.19 -10.66
CA ARG A 189 -13.00 0.58 -10.95
C ARG A 189 -13.27 0.44 -12.45
N LEU A 190 -12.78 1.36 -13.25
CA LEU A 190 -12.97 1.36 -14.70
C LEU A 190 -12.04 0.38 -15.43
N GLY A 191 -11.17 -0.36 -14.71
CA GLY A 191 -10.12 -1.17 -15.33
C GLY A 191 -9.12 -0.36 -16.14
N ALA A 192 -9.19 0.97 -16.02
CA ALA A 192 -8.33 1.91 -16.71
C ALA A 192 -7.09 2.13 -15.85
N ALA A 193 -5.92 1.95 -16.45
CA ALA A 193 -4.74 2.67 -15.99
C ALA A 193 -5.16 4.14 -15.77
N ALA A 194 -4.79 4.71 -14.62
CA ALA A 194 -5.03 6.11 -14.32
C ALA A 194 -4.72 6.95 -15.58
N PRO A 195 -5.56 7.95 -15.92
CA PRO A 195 -5.31 8.74 -17.12
C PRO A 195 -3.97 9.45 -16.95
N ALA A 196 -3.03 9.09 -17.81
CA ALA A 196 -1.94 9.98 -18.18
C ALA A 196 -2.58 11.29 -18.65
N GLU A 197 -2.12 12.41 -18.10
CA GLU A 197 -2.60 13.74 -18.47
C GLU A 197 -2.65 13.90 -19.99
N ALA A 198 -3.85 14.13 -20.51
CA ALA A 198 -4.08 14.37 -21.92
C ALA A 198 -3.49 15.74 -22.27
N GLY A 199 -2.41 15.72 -23.06
CA GLY A 199 -1.89 16.89 -23.73
C GLY A 199 -2.95 17.50 -24.65
N ALA A 200 -3.30 18.76 -24.39
CA ALA A 200 -3.85 19.63 -25.41
C ALA A 200 -2.69 20.14 -26.28
N GLY A 201 -2.60 19.60 -27.49
CA GLY A 201 -1.70 20.12 -28.52
C GLY A 201 -2.17 21.48 -29.02
N GLY A 202 -1.30 22.47 -28.93
CA GLY A 202 -1.36 23.72 -29.68
C GLY A 202 0.07 24.07 -30.08
N GLY A 203 0.40 23.91 -31.35
CA GLY A 203 1.74 24.18 -31.87
C GLY A 203 2.11 25.65 -31.75
N ALA A 204 3.22 25.92 -31.05
CA ALA A 204 4.04 27.10 -31.26
C ALA A 204 5.45 26.77 -30.76
N THR A 205 6.43 27.08 -31.61
CA THR A 205 7.87 27.03 -31.36
C THR A 205 8.22 27.57 -29.97
N VAL A 206 8.82 26.73 -29.11
CA VAL A 206 9.33 27.18 -27.82
C VAL A 206 10.75 27.71 -28.02
N ALA A 207 10.85 29.03 -28.02
CA ALA A 207 12.10 29.73 -27.74
C ALA A 207 12.60 29.35 -26.33
N GLU A 208 13.92 29.29 -26.17
CA GLU A 208 14.61 29.13 -24.90
C GLU A 208 13.96 29.98 -23.79
N ALA A 209 13.50 29.30 -22.73
CA ALA A 209 13.21 29.93 -21.45
C ALA A 209 14.20 29.39 -20.41
N ALA A 210 14.96 30.31 -19.83
CA ALA A 210 15.94 30.11 -18.76
C ALA A 210 15.28 29.59 -17.45
N PRO A 211 16.07 29.08 -16.48
CA PRO A 211 15.60 28.18 -15.43
C PRO A 211 15.03 28.91 -14.21
N GLY A 212 14.08 28.26 -13.53
CA GLY A 212 13.71 28.62 -12.17
C GLY A 212 12.46 27.91 -11.63
N ALA A 213 12.66 26.82 -10.88
CA ALA A 213 12.09 26.59 -9.53
C ALA A 213 12.32 25.13 -9.05
N GLY A 214 13.49 24.87 -8.43
CA GLY A 214 13.57 24.18 -7.13
C GLY A 214 13.44 22.65 -7.00
N GLY A 215 13.21 21.86 -8.06
CA GLY A 215 13.21 20.39 -7.95
C GLY A 215 14.61 19.80 -8.08
N MET A 216 15.04 18.91 -7.17
CA MET A 216 16.28 18.16 -7.36
C MET A 216 16.14 17.23 -8.59
N PRO A 217 17.14 17.16 -9.48
CA PRO A 217 17.06 16.31 -10.66
C PRO A 217 16.92 14.84 -10.26
N ALA A 218 15.97 14.15 -10.90
CA ALA A 218 15.72 12.74 -10.68
C ALA A 218 16.97 11.91 -11.00
N ILE A 219 17.24 10.91 -10.18
CA ILE A 219 18.25 9.89 -10.44
C ILE A 219 17.67 8.92 -11.46
N ARG A 220 18.25 8.88 -12.66
CA ARG A 220 17.84 7.93 -13.69
C ARG A 220 18.63 6.63 -13.54
N VAL A 221 17.92 5.52 -13.50
CA VAL A 221 18.47 4.18 -13.30
C VAL A 221 17.94 3.28 -14.40
N ALA A 222 18.76 2.36 -14.91
CA ALA A 222 18.33 1.29 -15.79
C ALA A 222 18.61 -0.06 -15.12
N ALA A 223 17.62 -0.96 -15.10
CA ALA A 223 17.77 -2.25 -14.43
C ALA A 223 17.18 -3.40 -15.26
N ALA A 224 17.81 -4.57 -15.12
CA ALA A 224 17.48 -5.77 -15.88
C ALA A 224 16.42 -6.62 -15.16
N VAL A 225 15.46 -7.09 -15.93
CA VAL A 225 14.49 -8.12 -15.54
C VAL A 225 14.86 -9.39 -16.29
N LEU A 226 15.73 -10.19 -15.67
CA LEU A 226 16.06 -11.54 -16.14
C LEU A 226 15.15 -12.53 -15.43
N LEU A 227 14.46 -13.38 -16.18
CA LEU A 227 13.47 -14.31 -15.65
C LEU A 227 13.94 -15.76 -15.82
N ARG A 228 13.79 -16.56 -14.76
CA ARG A 228 14.01 -18.01 -14.76
C ARG A 228 12.95 -18.67 -13.89
N GLU A 229 12.22 -19.64 -14.45
CA GLU A 229 11.21 -20.41 -13.71
C GLU A 229 10.22 -19.55 -12.88
N ARG A 230 9.69 -18.47 -13.47
CA ARG A 230 8.79 -17.52 -12.78
C ARG A 230 9.44 -16.82 -11.57
N ARG A 231 10.77 -16.68 -11.58
CA ARG A 231 11.55 -15.89 -10.62
C ARG A 231 12.35 -14.84 -11.37
N VAL A 232 12.59 -13.70 -10.74
CA VAL A 232 13.44 -12.63 -11.29
C VAL A 232 14.81 -12.64 -10.63
N LEU A 233 15.86 -12.35 -11.39
CA LEU A 233 17.21 -12.18 -10.85
C LEU A 233 17.30 -10.89 -10.03
N MET A 234 17.76 -11.00 -8.79
CA MET A 234 18.12 -9.88 -7.93
C MET A 234 19.45 -10.15 -7.23
N VAL A 235 20.10 -9.11 -6.74
CA VAL A 235 21.45 -9.16 -6.15
C VAL A 235 21.46 -8.53 -4.77
N THR A 236 22.42 -8.93 -3.93
CA THR A 236 22.73 -8.21 -2.68
C THR A 236 24.15 -7.66 -2.74
N ALA A 237 24.34 -6.46 -2.19
CA ALA A 237 25.68 -5.88 -2.00
C ALA A 237 26.38 -6.49 -0.77
N ARG A 238 27.71 -6.44 -0.73
CA ARG A 238 28.51 -7.04 0.35
C ARG A 238 28.13 -6.51 1.73
N GLY A 239 27.78 -7.43 2.63
CA GLY A 239 27.40 -7.12 4.01
C GLY A 239 26.02 -6.48 4.16
N ARG A 240 25.17 -6.51 3.13
CA ARG A 240 23.78 -6.02 3.18
C ARG A 240 22.80 -7.13 2.79
N ASP A 241 21.75 -7.30 3.58
CA ASP A 241 20.67 -8.25 3.28
C ASP A 241 19.46 -7.54 2.63
N VAL A 242 19.73 -6.78 1.56
CA VAL A 242 18.73 -6.05 0.78
C VAL A 242 18.89 -6.42 -0.68
N LEU A 243 17.79 -6.80 -1.32
CA LEU A 243 17.73 -7.23 -2.72
C LEU A 243 17.53 -6.03 -3.66
N TYR A 244 18.39 -5.94 -4.68
CA TYR A 244 18.30 -4.96 -5.76
C TYR A 244 18.21 -5.68 -7.12
N LEU A 245 17.59 -5.05 -8.11
CA LEU A 245 17.71 -5.55 -9.49
C LEU A 245 19.13 -5.25 -9.99
N PRO A 246 19.74 -6.13 -10.81
CA PRO A 246 20.99 -5.79 -11.49
C PRO A 246 20.78 -4.54 -12.33
N GLY A 247 21.56 -3.49 -12.08
CA GLY A 247 21.30 -2.19 -12.68
C GLY A 247 21.83 -1.01 -11.88
N GLY A 248 21.96 0.11 -12.55
CA GLY A 248 22.62 1.30 -12.00
C GLY A 248 22.27 2.57 -12.73
N LYS A 249 22.95 3.65 -12.35
CA LYS A 249 22.68 4.99 -12.88
C LYS A 249 23.02 5.04 -14.37
N ILE A 250 22.20 5.78 -15.12
CA ILE A 250 22.48 6.05 -16.54
C ILE A 250 23.48 7.20 -16.61
N ASP A 251 24.62 6.96 -17.26
CA ASP A 251 25.67 7.96 -17.42
C ASP A 251 25.31 9.04 -18.45
N ASP A 252 25.99 10.18 -18.38
CA ASP A 252 25.77 11.30 -19.31
C ASP A 252 26.07 10.87 -20.76
N GLY A 253 25.06 10.96 -21.63
CA GLY A 253 25.15 10.53 -23.03
C GLY A 253 24.92 9.03 -23.25
N GLU A 254 24.72 8.25 -22.20
CA GLU A 254 24.42 6.81 -22.28
C GLU A 254 22.92 6.57 -22.50
N THR A 255 22.58 5.56 -23.32
CA THR A 255 21.19 5.11 -23.45
C THR A 255 20.84 4.17 -22.31
N ALA A 256 19.58 4.15 -21.86
CA ALA A 256 19.14 3.24 -20.80
C ALA A 256 19.40 1.75 -21.13
N ALA A 257 19.26 1.37 -22.41
CA ALA A 257 19.57 0.03 -22.89
C ALA A 257 21.09 -0.28 -22.86
N ALA A 258 21.96 0.72 -23.08
CA ALA A 258 23.40 0.57 -22.92
C ALA A 258 23.79 0.45 -21.45
N ALA A 259 23.19 1.28 -20.59
CA ALA A 259 23.41 1.26 -19.14
C ALA A 259 23.09 -0.11 -18.54
N VAL A 260 21.89 -0.66 -18.80
CA VAL A 260 21.52 -1.97 -18.24
C VAL A 260 22.45 -3.12 -18.70
N ARG A 261 22.99 -3.03 -19.92
CA ARG A 261 24.00 -4.00 -20.40
C ARG A 261 25.33 -3.86 -19.69
N ARG A 262 25.80 -2.63 -19.50
CA ARG A 262 27.03 -2.34 -18.76
C ARG A 262 26.92 -2.86 -17.32
N GLU A 263 25.84 -2.53 -16.64
CA GLU A 263 25.59 -2.94 -15.25
C GLU A 263 25.48 -4.47 -15.12
N CYS A 264 24.79 -5.16 -16.02
CA CYS A 264 24.73 -6.63 -16.00
C CYS A 264 26.11 -7.30 -16.14
N ARG A 265 27.00 -6.74 -16.97
CA ARG A 265 28.39 -7.22 -17.07
C ARG A 265 29.16 -6.98 -15.79
N GLU A 266 29.06 -5.79 -15.22
CA GLU A 266 29.85 -5.35 -14.07
C GLU A 266 29.43 -6.07 -12.77
N GLU A 267 28.11 -6.19 -12.55
CA GLU A 267 27.52 -6.71 -11.32
C GLU A 267 27.35 -8.23 -11.31
N VAL A 268 26.96 -8.82 -12.44
CA VAL A 268 26.60 -10.25 -12.50
C VAL A 268 27.31 -11.03 -13.61
N SER A 269 28.32 -10.45 -14.26
CA SER A 269 29.12 -11.11 -15.31
C SER A 269 28.28 -11.68 -16.46
N VAL A 270 27.18 -11.02 -16.81
CA VAL A 270 26.23 -11.45 -17.85
C VAL A 270 26.30 -10.54 -19.07
N GLU A 271 26.42 -11.11 -20.25
CA GLU A 271 26.11 -10.44 -21.51
C GLU A 271 24.63 -10.63 -21.87
N LEU A 272 23.91 -9.52 -22.08
CA LEU A 272 22.53 -9.55 -22.55
C LEU A 272 22.48 -9.68 -24.07
N ASP A 273 21.56 -10.52 -24.57
CA ASP A 273 21.27 -10.63 -26.00
C ASP A 273 20.61 -9.34 -26.50
N GLU A 274 21.33 -8.50 -27.24
CA GLU A 274 20.93 -7.13 -27.59
C GLU A 274 19.56 -7.03 -28.30
N PRO A 275 19.20 -7.90 -29.26
CA PRO A 275 17.87 -7.90 -29.88
C PRO A 275 16.72 -8.25 -28.92
N SER A 276 17.01 -8.90 -27.79
CA SER A 276 16.02 -9.30 -26.78
C SER A 276 15.67 -8.17 -25.81
N ILE A 277 16.50 -7.12 -25.74
CA ILE A 277 16.34 -6.03 -24.76
C ILE A 277 15.11 -5.20 -25.13
N ARG A 278 14.09 -5.25 -24.27
CA ARG A 278 12.83 -4.52 -24.44
C ARG A 278 12.50 -3.77 -23.16
N SER A 279 12.15 -2.49 -23.28
CA SER A 279 11.59 -1.73 -22.16
C SER A 279 10.28 -2.40 -21.72
N LEU A 280 10.17 -2.68 -20.42
CA LEU A 280 9.04 -3.36 -19.82
C LEU A 280 8.09 -2.36 -19.15
N PHE A 281 8.64 -1.50 -18.27
CA PHE A 281 7.95 -0.38 -17.64
C PHE A 281 8.95 0.50 -16.87
N THR A 282 8.50 1.67 -16.41
CA THR A 282 9.28 2.57 -15.55
C THR A 282 8.68 2.61 -14.15
N VAL A 283 9.53 2.53 -13.13
CA VAL A 283 9.18 2.72 -11.72
C VAL A 283 9.76 4.06 -11.26
N THR A 284 8.90 4.94 -10.76
CA THR A 284 9.32 6.24 -10.21
C THR A 284 8.96 6.28 -8.73
N VAL A 285 9.96 6.36 -7.86
CA VAL A 285 9.80 6.38 -6.39
C VAL A 285 10.76 7.39 -5.77
N GLN A 286 10.49 7.83 -4.53
CA GLN A 286 11.47 8.62 -3.77
C GLN A 286 12.79 7.86 -3.67
N ALA A 287 13.90 8.55 -3.95
CA ALA A 287 15.24 7.98 -3.88
C ALA A 287 15.58 7.61 -2.43
N HIS A 288 15.92 6.35 -2.18
CA HIS A 288 16.26 5.86 -0.86
C HIS A 288 17.60 6.46 -0.38
N GLY A 289 17.60 7.11 0.79
CA GLY A 289 18.79 7.75 1.36
C GLY A 289 19.09 9.16 0.81
N GLU A 290 18.24 9.69 -0.06
CA GLU A 290 18.36 11.04 -0.63
C GLU A 290 17.30 12.00 -0.04
N PRO A 291 17.49 13.33 -0.16
CA PRO A 291 16.51 14.30 0.29
C PRO A 291 15.13 14.11 -0.36
N GLU A 292 14.09 14.45 0.41
CA GLU A 292 12.71 14.46 -0.05
C GLU A 292 12.55 15.28 -1.34
N GLY A 293 11.85 14.71 -2.32
CA GLY A 293 11.65 15.30 -3.64
C GLY A 293 12.69 14.86 -4.69
N ARG A 294 13.78 14.20 -4.29
CA ARG A 294 14.68 13.55 -5.25
C ARG A 294 14.13 12.17 -5.62
N MET A 295 13.66 12.02 -6.85
CA MET A 295 13.08 10.76 -7.32
C MET A 295 14.15 9.85 -7.94
N VAL A 296 14.03 8.54 -7.75
CA VAL A 296 14.61 7.53 -8.65
C VAL A 296 13.59 7.23 -9.74
N VAL A 297 13.99 7.38 -10.99
CA VAL A 297 13.26 6.95 -12.18
C VAL A 297 14.00 5.75 -12.75
N MET A 298 13.50 4.55 -12.45
CA MET A 298 14.10 3.28 -12.84
C MET A 298 13.40 2.72 -14.06
N GLU A 299 14.11 2.63 -15.18
CA GLU A 299 13.64 1.99 -16.42
C GLU A 299 13.98 0.49 -16.38
N LEU A 300 12.96 -0.36 -16.42
CA LEU A 300 13.11 -1.81 -16.36
C LEU A 300 13.12 -2.40 -17.76
N PHE A 301 14.11 -3.24 -18.04
CA PHE A 301 14.27 -3.93 -19.32
C PHE A 301 14.16 -5.43 -19.16
N ALA A 302 13.21 -6.05 -19.88
CA ALA A 302 13.23 -7.49 -20.07
C ALA A 302 14.32 -7.83 -21.08
N ALA A 303 15.11 -8.87 -20.80
CA ALA A 303 16.17 -9.35 -21.68
C ALA A 303 16.41 -10.85 -21.45
N THR A 304 17.07 -11.48 -22.41
CA THR A 304 17.54 -12.86 -22.31
C THR A 304 19.07 -12.92 -22.34
N THR A 305 19.63 -13.98 -21.78
CA THR A 305 21.06 -14.28 -21.82
C THR A 305 21.26 -15.80 -21.87
N SER A 306 22.37 -16.24 -22.46
CA SER A 306 22.86 -17.62 -22.36
C SER A 306 23.80 -17.85 -21.17
N ASP A 307 24.26 -16.78 -20.53
CA ASP A 307 25.24 -16.85 -19.45
C ASP A 307 24.57 -17.20 -18.12
N GLU A 308 25.30 -17.86 -17.23
CA GLU A 308 24.86 -18.08 -15.86
C GLU A 308 25.29 -16.89 -15.00
N PRO A 309 24.37 -16.16 -14.34
CA PRO A 309 24.73 -15.00 -13.54
C PRO A 309 25.63 -15.36 -12.37
N THR A 310 26.77 -14.66 -12.24
CA THR A 310 27.70 -14.82 -11.12
C THR A 310 28.05 -13.46 -10.52
N PRO A 311 28.04 -13.29 -9.19
CA PRO A 311 28.31 -12.01 -8.56
C PRO A 311 29.72 -11.49 -8.90
N SER A 312 29.83 -10.19 -9.17
CA SER A 312 31.06 -9.49 -9.52
C SER A 312 31.11 -8.09 -8.87
N ALA A 313 32.30 -7.52 -8.78
CA ALA A 313 32.55 -6.20 -8.22
C ALA A 313 31.97 -6.01 -6.79
N GLU A 314 30.98 -5.14 -6.64
CA GLU A 314 30.34 -4.81 -5.36
C GLU A 314 29.18 -5.74 -4.97
N VAL A 315 28.77 -6.62 -5.89
CA VAL A 315 27.77 -7.66 -5.64
C VAL A 315 28.40 -8.83 -4.88
N ASP A 316 27.68 -9.27 -3.86
CA ASP A 316 28.09 -10.38 -2.99
C ASP A 316 27.43 -11.70 -3.42
N SER A 317 26.13 -11.64 -3.73
CA SER A 317 25.37 -12.84 -4.10
C SER A 317 24.22 -12.52 -5.05
N VAL A 318 23.88 -13.52 -5.87
CA VAL A 318 22.75 -13.50 -6.80
C VAL A 318 21.61 -14.37 -6.26
N HIS A 319 20.38 -13.94 -6.50
CA HIS A 319 19.16 -14.56 -6.00
C HIS A 319 18.12 -14.64 -7.11
N TRP A 320 17.44 -15.78 -7.23
CA TRP A 320 16.25 -15.91 -8.05
C TRP A 320 15.03 -15.78 -7.14
N VAL A 321 14.34 -14.64 -7.22
CA VAL A 321 13.37 -14.23 -6.21
C VAL A 321 11.96 -14.10 -6.76
N THR A 322 11.03 -14.08 -5.81
CA THR A 322 9.60 -14.11 -6.01
C THR A 322 8.93 -12.94 -5.30
N SER A 323 7.60 -12.85 -5.39
CA SER A 323 6.84 -11.85 -4.63
C SER A 323 6.99 -12.02 -3.11
N ALA A 324 7.30 -13.25 -2.64
CA ALA A 324 7.52 -13.54 -1.24
C ALA A 324 8.76 -12.85 -0.66
N ASP A 325 9.72 -12.45 -1.50
CA ASP A 325 10.97 -11.79 -1.10
C ASP A 325 10.85 -10.26 -1.04
N ALA A 326 9.67 -9.69 -1.31
CA ALA A 326 9.45 -8.25 -1.37
C ALA A 326 9.84 -7.53 -0.06
N TYR A 327 9.75 -8.20 1.09
CA TYR A 327 10.16 -7.64 2.38
C TYR A 327 11.67 -7.31 2.48
N ARG A 328 12.50 -7.89 1.59
CA ARG A 328 13.94 -7.63 1.49
C ARG A 328 14.28 -6.58 0.45
N CYS A 329 13.29 -6.02 -0.24
CA CYS A 329 13.50 -5.08 -1.34
C CYS A 329 13.31 -3.62 -0.87
N PRO A 330 14.04 -2.66 -1.46
CA PRO A 330 13.71 -1.24 -1.33
C PRO A 330 12.39 -0.94 -2.09
N PRO A 331 11.78 0.24 -1.90
CA PRO A 331 10.51 0.60 -2.54
C PRO A 331 10.45 0.36 -4.06
N ALA A 332 11.53 0.69 -4.78
CA ALA A 332 11.64 0.45 -6.22
C ALA A 332 11.61 -1.05 -6.59
N GLY A 333 12.24 -1.89 -5.77
CA GLY A 333 12.23 -3.35 -5.93
C GLY A 333 10.87 -3.94 -5.59
N VAL A 334 10.23 -3.50 -4.50
CA VAL A 334 8.86 -3.92 -4.13
C VAL A 334 7.87 -3.63 -5.25
N GLU A 335 7.88 -2.40 -5.78
CA GLU A 335 7.03 -1.99 -6.89
C GLU A 335 7.31 -2.80 -8.16
N THR A 336 8.58 -3.10 -8.42
CA THR A 336 8.97 -3.94 -9.57
C THR A 336 8.41 -5.35 -9.43
N LEU A 337 8.60 -6.01 -8.28
CA LEU A 337 8.06 -7.35 -8.03
C LEU A 337 6.52 -7.39 -8.16
N ALA A 338 5.82 -6.42 -7.58
CA ALA A 338 4.37 -6.32 -7.70
C ALA A 338 3.92 -6.19 -9.17
N ARG A 339 4.62 -5.38 -9.97
CA ARG A 339 4.32 -5.19 -11.40
C ARG A 339 4.65 -6.40 -12.26
N LEU A 340 5.66 -7.20 -11.89
CA LEU A 340 5.99 -8.46 -12.55
C LEU A 340 4.92 -9.53 -12.25
N VAL A 341 4.43 -9.61 -11.00
CA VAL A 341 3.30 -10.48 -10.63
C VAL A 341 2.03 -10.11 -11.40
N ALA A 342 1.70 -8.82 -11.45
CA ALA A 342 0.52 -8.33 -12.18
C ALA A 342 0.55 -8.67 -13.69
N ARG A 343 1.75 -8.88 -14.25
CA ARG A 343 1.97 -9.31 -15.64
C ARG A 343 2.08 -10.82 -15.79
N GLY A 344 1.97 -11.59 -14.71
CA GLY A 344 2.13 -13.04 -14.70
C GLY A 344 3.55 -13.52 -14.98
N LEU A 345 4.56 -12.66 -14.81
CA LEU A 345 5.96 -12.94 -15.13
C LEU A 345 6.72 -13.66 -14.00
N ILE A 346 6.32 -13.40 -12.75
CA ILE A 346 6.83 -14.08 -11.54
C ILE A 346 5.68 -14.50 -10.61
N ASP A 347 6.00 -15.24 -9.54
CA ASP A 347 5.17 -15.39 -8.33
C ASP A 347 5.88 -16.00 -7.13
#